data_AF-A0A6L5FVJ0-F1
#
_entry.id   AF-A0A6L5FVJ0-F1
#
_cell.length_a   1.000
_cell.length_b   1.000
_cell.length_c   1.000
_cell.angle_alpha   90.00
_cell.angle_beta   90.00
_cell.angle_gamma   90.00
#
_symmetry.space_group_name_H-M   'P 1'
#
loop_
_entity.id
_entity.type
_entity.pdbx_description
1 polymer ?
#
loop_
_entity_poly.entity_id
_entity_poly.type
_entity_poly.pdbx_seq_one_letter_code
_entity_poly.pdbx_strand_id
1 'polypeptide(L)'
;MARTWAITGPAKTALTNGVGEAAFTVTSQTATPMRGLIRIIPEGNATQEMFKVVGESTLDWGANETKQVTVQIDSKGAAVGSYVYSFAVVSETDPSELSDRISSSFDVTAAPVKKPFPVGALIGAIVAVLVIGGVIAFFLTRGGFEVPNLEGKSSQEAGELLDQEGLIVSKERTLDVDSEEAPGTVLGSEPPAGTKVDEGAEISLIVAALEVEDLSGLDALTARTQLEEFGLTVAPDVSASSDTFAEGLVAGQVPPPGPNGGDTITLTVSTGPETGAAIFLPNVVGQTLDAARALLRTADPTCEPNCVGEIYTQTIFDISVPSGTVRLQIPSSTVAFEPGNDISLQVTTVNWGWGIGDDICAFCDVVIDQ
;
A
#
# COMPACT_ATOMS: atom_id res chain seq x y z
N MET A 1 9.48 64.02 61.75
CA MET A 1 8.30 64.88 61.57
C MET A 1 7.09 64.00 61.81
N ALA A 2 6.16 64.41 62.66
CA ALA A 2 4.94 63.63 62.89
C ALA A 2 4.12 63.67 61.59
N ARG A 3 3.67 62.50 61.11
CA ARG A 3 2.76 62.44 59.97
C ARG A 3 1.42 63.03 60.41
N THR A 4 0.84 63.88 59.59
CA THR A 4 -0.45 64.54 59.90
C THR A 4 -1.60 63.61 59.50
N TRP A 5 -1.36 62.71 58.54
CA TRP A 5 -2.34 61.77 58.01
C TRP A 5 -1.80 60.34 57.96
N ALA A 6 -2.59 59.37 58.41
CA ALA A 6 -2.39 57.97 58.08
C ALA A 6 -3.33 57.57 56.96
N ILE A 7 -2.77 57.18 55.81
CA ILE A 7 -3.52 56.82 54.60
C ILE A 7 -3.21 55.36 54.25
N THR A 8 -4.25 54.55 54.11
CA THR A 8 -4.16 53.18 53.63
C THR A 8 -5.13 52.98 52.47
N GLY A 9 -4.70 52.30 51.42
CA GLY A 9 -5.54 52.03 50.26
C GLY A 9 -4.98 50.91 49.39
N PRO A 10 -5.65 50.58 48.28
CA PRO A 10 -5.21 49.51 47.39
C PRO A 10 -3.91 49.92 46.68
N ALA A 11 -2.96 48.99 46.60
CA ALA A 11 -1.76 49.16 45.75
C ALA A 11 -2.11 49.11 44.25
N LYS A 12 -3.20 48.42 43.90
CA LYS A 12 -3.70 48.29 42.54
C LYS A 12 -5.23 48.28 42.50
N THR A 13 -5.81 49.05 41.58
CA THR A 13 -7.25 49.11 41.32
C THR A 13 -7.58 48.36 40.04
N ALA A 14 -8.51 47.41 40.12
CA ALA A 14 -9.01 46.70 38.95
C ALA A 14 -10.05 47.54 38.21
N LEU A 15 -9.94 47.61 36.88
CA LEU A 15 -10.94 48.25 36.02
C LEU A 15 -11.85 47.20 35.39
N THR A 16 -13.14 47.47 35.35
CA THR A 16 -14.14 46.70 34.59
C THR A 16 -14.70 47.61 33.50
N ASN A 17 -14.53 47.22 32.23
CA ASN A 17 -14.92 48.05 31.07
C ASN A 17 -14.31 49.47 31.08
N GLY A 18 -13.09 49.61 31.60
CA GLY A 18 -12.37 50.88 31.65
C GLY A 18 -12.74 51.79 32.83
N VAL A 19 -13.64 51.36 33.73
CA VAL A 19 -14.03 52.11 34.93
C VAL A 19 -13.72 51.30 36.19
N GLY A 20 -13.27 51.94 37.26
CA GLY A 20 -13.01 51.30 38.55
C GLY A 20 -13.10 52.25 39.73
N GLU A 21 -13.14 51.70 40.94
CA GLU A 21 -13.22 52.48 42.18
C GLU A 21 -12.12 52.05 43.15
N ALA A 22 -11.42 53.04 43.72
CA ALA A 22 -10.39 52.85 44.71
C ALA A 22 -10.83 53.48 46.04
N ALA A 23 -10.99 52.66 47.08
CA ALA A 23 -11.33 53.13 48.42
C ALA A 23 -10.08 53.33 49.26
N PHE A 24 -9.87 54.56 49.74
CA PHE A 24 -8.80 54.94 50.65
C PHE A 24 -9.36 55.20 52.04
N THR A 25 -8.68 54.71 53.07
CA THR A 25 -8.97 54.99 54.46
C THR A 25 -7.99 56.04 54.96
N VAL A 26 -8.50 57.18 55.42
CA VAL A 26 -7.72 58.31 55.91
C VAL A 26 -8.03 58.55 57.37
N THR A 27 -7.01 58.50 58.22
CA THR A 27 -7.09 58.82 59.65
C THR A 27 -6.30 60.10 59.92
N SER A 28 -6.97 61.10 60.51
CA SER A 28 -6.30 62.28 61.06
C SER A 28 -5.44 61.87 62.25
N GLN A 29 -4.18 62.30 62.33
CA GLN A 29 -3.32 62.05 63.50
C GLN A 29 -3.18 63.27 64.41
N THR A 30 -4.05 64.29 64.24
CA THR A 30 -4.02 65.52 65.02
C THR A 30 -4.93 65.45 66.24
N ALA A 31 -4.53 66.13 67.32
CA ALA A 31 -5.33 66.26 68.54
C ALA A 31 -6.49 67.28 68.41
N THR A 32 -6.45 68.12 67.37
CA THR A 32 -7.47 69.13 67.06
C THR A 32 -8.17 68.81 65.74
N PRO A 33 -9.44 69.18 65.58
CA PRO A 33 -10.13 69.02 64.30
C PRO A 33 -9.46 69.88 63.22
N MET A 34 -9.39 69.36 62.00
CA MET A 34 -8.80 70.04 60.85
C MET A 34 -9.55 69.72 59.56
N ARG A 35 -9.46 70.63 58.61
CA ARG A 35 -10.04 70.47 57.27
C ARG A 35 -8.96 69.99 56.31
N GLY A 36 -9.20 68.84 55.69
CA GLY A 36 -8.29 68.21 54.74
C GLY A 36 -8.82 68.35 53.31
N LEU A 37 -7.91 68.62 52.38
CA LEU A 37 -8.17 68.63 50.94
C LEU A 37 -7.59 67.36 50.32
N ILE A 38 -8.47 66.56 49.72
CA ILE A 38 -8.10 65.35 48.99
C ILE A 38 -7.51 65.76 47.65
N ARG A 39 -6.32 65.25 47.34
CA ARG A 39 -5.62 65.46 46.06
C ARG A 39 -5.23 64.14 45.42
N ILE A 40 -5.53 64.03 44.13
CA ILE A 40 -5.04 62.96 43.27
C ILE A 40 -3.95 63.55 42.37
N ILE A 41 -2.77 62.97 42.44
CA ILE A 41 -1.60 63.40 41.69
C ILE A 41 -1.33 62.32 40.65
N PRO A 42 -1.71 62.52 39.38
CA PRO A 42 -1.38 61.57 38.33
C PRO A 42 0.13 61.51 38.11
N GLU A 43 0.65 60.33 37.79
CA GLU A 43 2.07 60.12 37.48
C GLU A 43 2.24 59.53 36.08
N GLY A 44 3.34 59.90 35.42
CA GLY A 44 3.66 59.42 34.07
C GLY A 44 2.58 59.78 33.05
N ASN A 45 1.93 58.76 32.49
CA ASN A 45 0.94 58.91 31.42
C ASN A 45 -0.50 59.10 31.94
N ALA A 46 -0.73 59.05 33.25
CA ALA A 46 -2.04 59.32 33.82
C ALA A 46 -2.40 60.81 33.66
N THR A 47 -3.66 61.12 33.39
CA THR A 47 -4.16 62.50 33.34
C THR A 47 -5.13 62.74 34.49
N GLN A 48 -5.23 63.98 34.97
CA GLN A 48 -6.09 64.32 36.10
C GLN A 48 -7.58 64.09 35.79
N GLU A 49 -7.95 64.14 34.51
CA GLU A 49 -9.32 63.89 34.01
C GLU A 49 -9.78 62.44 34.23
N MET A 50 -8.84 61.50 34.40
CA MET A 50 -9.16 60.09 34.67
C MET A 50 -9.68 59.87 36.10
N PHE A 51 -9.57 60.85 37.01
CA PHE A 51 -9.87 60.66 38.42
C PHE A 51 -10.96 61.60 38.90
N LYS A 52 -11.91 61.05 39.65
CA LYS A 52 -12.98 61.81 40.30
C LYS A 52 -13.14 61.33 41.74
N VAL A 53 -12.99 62.24 42.70
CA VAL A 53 -13.30 61.93 44.10
C VAL A 53 -14.83 61.84 44.25
N VAL A 54 -15.32 60.75 44.84
CA VAL A 54 -16.74 60.54 45.09
C VAL A 54 -17.14 61.37 46.32
N GLY A 55 -18.02 62.34 46.13
CA GLY A 55 -18.46 63.27 47.19
C GLY A 55 -17.68 64.58 47.18
N GLU A 56 -17.46 65.16 48.36
CA GLU A 56 -16.72 66.41 48.52
C GLU A 56 -15.21 66.15 48.55
N SER A 57 -14.43 66.95 47.82
CA SER A 57 -12.96 66.87 47.83
C SER A 57 -12.34 67.51 49.06
N THR A 58 -13.12 68.24 49.86
CA THR A 58 -12.72 68.78 51.17
C THR A 58 -13.60 68.16 52.24
N LEU A 59 -13.00 67.56 53.26
CA LEU A 59 -13.76 67.03 54.39
C LEU A 59 -13.20 67.62 55.69
N ASP A 60 -14.05 67.73 56.70
CA ASP A 60 -13.63 68.06 58.05
C ASP A 60 -13.33 66.75 58.80
N TRP A 61 -12.19 66.68 59.49
CA TRP A 61 -11.83 65.56 60.35
C TRP A 61 -11.76 66.02 61.80
N GLY A 62 -12.41 65.27 62.70
CA GLY A 62 -12.22 65.34 64.14
C GLY A 62 -10.87 64.78 64.59
N ALA A 63 -10.56 64.94 65.87
CA ALA A 63 -9.34 64.42 66.46
C ALA A 63 -9.31 62.88 66.35
N ASN A 64 -8.26 62.33 65.73
CA ASN A 64 -8.12 60.89 65.46
C ASN A 64 -9.29 60.25 64.67
N GLU A 65 -10.08 61.05 63.95
CA GLU A 65 -11.19 60.54 63.15
C GLU A 65 -10.70 59.83 61.89
N THR A 66 -11.36 58.72 61.53
CA THR A 66 -11.09 57.96 60.30
C THR A 66 -12.26 58.07 59.35
N LYS A 67 -11.98 58.40 58.08
CA LYS A 67 -12.98 58.47 57.01
C LYS A 67 -12.54 57.68 55.80
N GLN A 68 -13.51 57.10 55.09
CA GLN A 68 -13.29 56.48 53.80
C GLN A 68 -13.52 57.50 52.68
N VAL A 69 -12.59 57.52 51.73
CA VAL A 69 -12.62 58.36 50.54
C VAL A 69 -12.55 57.45 49.33
N THR A 70 -13.55 57.52 48.46
CA THR A 70 -13.57 56.71 47.23
C THR A 70 -13.17 57.57 46.04
N VAL A 71 -12.28 57.05 45.22
CA VAL A 71 -11.82 57.68 43.97
C VAL A 71 -12.31 56.82 42.81
N GLN A 72 -13.15 57.41 41.96
CA GLN A 72 -13.56 56.83 40.69
C GLN A 72 -12.47 57.07 39.65
N ILE A 73 -12.16 56.01 38.90
CA ILE A 73 -11.18 55.99 37.82
C ILE A 73 -11.94 55.71 36.52
N ASP A 74 -11.84 56.61 35.55
CA ASP A 74 -12.37 56.44 34.19
C ASP A 74 -11.21 56.54 33.20
N SER A 75 -10.90 55.43 32.54
CA SER A 75 -9.82 55.30 31.56
C SER A 75 -10.29 55.48 30.11
N LYS A 76 -11.49 56.03 29.88
CA LYS A 76 -12.03 56.24 28.54
C LYS A 76 -11.06 57.04 27.65
N GLY A 77 -10.60 56.41 26.57
CA GLY A 77 -9.65 57.00 25.62
C GLY A 77 -8.18 56.88 26.03
N ALA A 78 -7.87 56.27 27.18
CA ALA A 78 -6.51 55.93 27.56
C ALA A 78 -5.96 54.80 26.67
N ALA A 79 -4.66 54.85 26.35
CA ALA A 79 -3.98 53.79 25.64
C ALA A 79 -3.85 52.54 26.53
N VAL A 80 -3.67 51.37 25.91
CA VAL A 80 -3.40 50.13 26.65
C VAL A 80 -2.06 50.25 27.37
N GLY A 81 -2.06 50.06 28.69
CA GLY A 81 -0.86 50.24 29.52
C GLY A 81 -1.15 50.32 31.01
N SER A 82 -0.08 50.39 31.80
CA SER A 82 -0.15 50.57 33.26
C SER A 82 -0.04 52.04 33.63
N TYR A 83 -0.93 52.50 34.51
CA TYR A 83 -1.04 53.87 34.98
C TYR A 83 -0.85 53.93 36.49
N VAL A 84 -0.15 54.97 36.96
CA VAL A 84 0.15 55.17 38.39
C VAL A 84 -0.36 56.54 38.82
N TYR A 85 -0.88 56.63 40.04
CA TYR A 85 -1.30 57.88 40.65
C TYR A 85 -1.04 57.86 42.17
N SER A 86 -0.79 59.03 42.74
CA SER A 86 -0.63 59.22 44.17
C SER A 86 -1.88 59.85 44.78
N PHE A 87 -2.38 59.26 45.86
CA PHE A 87 -3.42 59.84 46.70
C PHE A 87 -2.78 60.56 47.89
N ALA A 88 -3.13 61.82 48.09
CA ALA A 88 -2.64 62.64 49.20
C ALA A 88 -3.79 63.40 49.86
N VAL A 89 -3.66 63.68 51.15
CA VAL A 89 -4.53 64.62 51.86
C VAL A 89 -3.64 65.72 52.42
N VAL A 90 -3.98 66.97 52.14
CA VAL A 90 -3.23 68.14 52.60
C VAL A 90 -4.09 68.97 53.55
N SER A 91 -3.47 69.61 54.54
CA SER A 91 -4.16 70.58 55.40
C SER A 91 -4.47 71.83 54.58
N GLU A 92 -5.65 72.42 54.78
CA GLU A 92 -6.02 73.70 54.14
C GLU A 92 -5.16 74.87 54.63
N THR A 93 -4.65 74.80 55.87
CA THR A 93 -3.83 75.86 56.48
C THR A 93 -2.37 75.86 56.03
N ASP A 94 -1.87 74.73 55.53
CA ASP A 94 -0.54 74.60 54.93
C ASP A 94 -0.60 73.65 53.73
N PRO A 95 -1.00 74.16 52.55
CA PRO A 95 -1.16 73.34 51.34
C PRO A 95 0.18 72.91 50.73
N SER A 96 1.33 73.29 51.30
CA SER A 96 2.65 72.97 50.78
C SER A 96 3.22 71.64 51.30
N GLU A 97 2.67 71.10 52.39
CA GLU A 97 3.02 69.77 52.90
C GLU A 97 2.31 68.65 52.13
N LEU A 98 3.01 68.08 51.15
CA LEU A 98 2.61 66.85 50.43
C LEU A 98 3.34 65.59 50.95
N SER A 99 3.69 65.59 52.25
CA SER A 99 4.56 64.61 52.88
C SER A 99 3.90 63.23 53.04
N ASP A 100 2.58 63.18 53.22
CA ASP A 100 1.82 61.95 53.43
C ASP A 100 0.98 61.60 52.18
N ARG A 101 1.50 60.69 51.36
CA ARG A 101 0.82 60.15 50.17
C ARG A 101 1.00 58.64 50.04
N ILE A 102 0.10 57.99 49.33
CA ILE A 102 0.20 56.58 48.93
C ILE A 102 0.03 56.47 47.42
N SER A 103 0.90 55.69 46.77
CA SER A 103 0.81 55.41 45.33
C SER A 103 -0.08 54.19 45.07
N SER A 104 -0.92 54.30 44.06
CA SER A 104 -1.78 53.23 43.56
C SER A 104 -1.67 53.15 42.03
N SER A 105 -1.96 51.98 41.47
CA SER A 105 -1.84 51.72 40.03
C SER A 105 -3.08 51.06 39.45
N PHE A 106 -3.30 51.16 38.15
CA PHE A 106 -4.31 50.40 37.43
C PHE A 106 -3.82 50.06 36.03
N ASP A 107 -4.35 48.98 35.46
CA ASP A 107 -4.04 48.57 34.09
C ASP A 107 -5.24 48.82 33.18
N VAL A 108 -4.98 49.47 32.05
CA VAL A 108 -5.92 49.56 30.94
C VAL A 108 -5.57 48.42 29.99
N THR A 109 -6.38 47.36 30.00
CA THR A 109 -6.23 46.23 29.08
C THR A 109 -7.11 46.41 27.86
N ALA A 110 -6.66 45.93 26.70
CA ALA A 110 -7.46 45.96 25.49
C ALA A 110 -8.74 45.14 25.70
N ALA A 111 -9.91 45.74 25.46
CA ALA A 111 -11.16 45.00 25.44
C ALA A 111 -11.06 43.85 24.41
N PRO A 112 -11.48 42.61 24.75
CA PRO A 112 -11.42 41.51 23.79
C PRO A 112 -12.35 41.86 22.62
N VAL A 113 -11.78 42.11 21.44
CA VAL A 113 -12.56 42.28 20.21
C VAL A 113 -13.31 40.97 19.98
N LYS A 114 -14.63 40.98 20.19
CA LYS A 114 -15.50 39.86 19.82
C LYS A 114 -15.40 39.69 18.30
N LYS A 115 -14.62 38.70 17.88
CA LYS A 115 -14.60 38.18 16.50
C LYS A 115 -16.05 37.84 16.11
N PRO A 116 -16.55 38.29 14.94
CA PRO A 116 -17.86 37.84 14.48
C PRO A 116 -17.79 36.33 14.28
N PHE A 117 -18.75 35.63 14.86
CA PHE A 117 -18.86 34.18 14.79
C PHE A 117 -18.94 33.75 13.31
N PRO A 118 -18.12 32.80 12.81
CA PRO A 118 -18.21 32.37 11.43
C PRO A 118 -19.40 31.41 11.27
N VAL A 119 -20.54 31.94 10.83
CA VAL A 119 -21.71 31.12 10.43
C VAL A 119 -21.31 30.06 9.38
N GLY A 120 -20.26 30.30 8.59
CA GLY A 120 -19.69 29.33 7.65
C GLY A 120 -19.03 28.09 8.26
N ALA A 121 -18.56 28.14 9.52
CA ALA A 121 -17.95 26.97 10.17
C ALA A 121 -19.01 25.97 10.68
N LEU A 122 -20.18 26.48 11.11
CA LEU A 122 -21.30 25.63 11.52
C LEU A 122 -21.99 25.01 10.30
N ILE A 123 -22.17 25.77 9.21
CA ILE A 123 -22.67 25.23 7.93
C ILE A 123 -21.66 24.26 7.33
N GLY A 124 -20.36 24.55 7.37
CA GLY A 124 -19.32 23.64 6.90
C GLY A 124 -19.28 22.33 7.69
N ALA A 125 -19.42 22.37 9.02
CA ALA A 125 -19.48 21.17 9.85
C ALA A 125 -20.79 20.39 9.63
N ILE A 126 -21.93 21.06 9.48
CA ILE A 126 -23.22 20.40 9.19
C ILE A 126 -23.22 19.80 7.78
N VAL A 127 -22.69 20.50 6.77
CA VAL A 127 -22.53 19.97 5.41
C VAL A 127 -21.51 18.83 5.40
N ALA A 128 -20.41 18.91 6.14
CA ALA A 128 -19.47 17.79 6.26
C ALA A 128 -20.13 16.58 6.95
N VAL A 129 -20.92 16.77 8.02
CA VAL A 129 -21.64 15.68 8.68
C VAL A 129 -22.79 15.14 7.82
N LEU A 130 -23.45 15.97 7.01
CA LEU A 130 -24.47 15.52 6.06
C LEU A 130 -23.87 14.88 4.81
N VAL A 131 -22.66 15.25 4.40
CA VAL A 131 -21.93 14.61 3.29
C VAL A 131 -21.31 13.31 3.78
N ILE A 132 -20.71 13.26 4.97
CA ILE A 132 -20.20 12.03 5.57
C ILE A 132 -21.36 11.10 5.92
N GLY A 133 -22.39 11.61 6.58
CA GLY A 133 -23.62 10.88 6.87
C GLY A 133 -24.39 10.50 5.61
N GLY A 134 -24.33 11.33 4.57
CA GLY A 134 -24.91 11.07 3.25
C GLY A 134 -24.12 10.04 2.45
N VAL A 135 -22.79 10.01 2.56
CA VAL A 135 -21.92 8.99 1.95
C VAL A 135 -22.08 7.66 2.71
N ILE A 136 -22.05 7.69 4.04
CA ILE A 136 -22.34 6.52 4.88
C ILE A 136 -23.77 6.03 4.60
N ALA A 137 -24.77 6.90 4.56
CA ALA A 137 -26.13 6.52 4.19
C ALA A 137 -26.22 6.05 2.74
N PHE A 138 -25.48 6.62 1.80
CA PHE A 138 -25.44 6.20 0.40
C PHE A 138 -24.83 4.80 0.24
N PHE A 139 -23.81 4.46 1.02
CA PHE A 139 -23.28 3.10 1.13
C PHE A 139 -24.20 2.16 1.93
N LEU A 140 -24.93 2.65 2.95
CA LEU A 140 -25.87 1.84 3.74
C LEU A 140 -27.26 1.64 3.08
N THR A 141 -27.66 2.51 2.14
CA THR A 141 -29.01 2.50 1.50
C THR A 141 -29.02 1.97 0.09
N ARG A 142 -27.85 1.79 -0.55
CA ARG A 142 -27.75 0.85 -1.68
C ARG A 142 -27.89 -0.56 -1.10
N GLY A 143 -28.71 -1.40 -1.75
CA GLY A 143 -28.83 -2.81 -1.39
C GLY A 143 -27.47 -3.47 -1.59
N GLY A 144 -26.65 -3.45 -0.55
CA GLY A 144 -25.37 -4.14 -0.51
C GLY A 144 -25.63 -5.62 -0.30
N PHE A 145 -24.79 -6.43 -0.94
CA PHE A 145 -24.72 -7.86 -0.70
C PHE A 145 -24.02 -8.04 0.65
N GLU A 146 -24.58 -8.88 1.52
CA GLU A 146 -23.96 -9.18 2.81
C GLU A 146 -22.98 -10.33 2.60
N VAL A 147 -21.75 -10.17 3.07
CA VAL A 147 -20.75 -11.24 3.03
C VAL A 147 -21.28 -12.42 3.87
N PRO A 148 -21.49 -13.60 3.28
CA PRO A 148 -22.00 -14.77 4.00
C PRO A 148 -20.99 -15.27 5.03
N ASN A 149 -21.44 -16.07 6.00
CA ASN A 149 -20.51 -16.75 6.89
C ASN A 149 -19.84 -17.93 6.15
N LEU A 150 -18.52 -17.83 5.98
CA LEU A 150 -17.69 -18.80 5.27
C LEU A 150 -16.84 -19.67 6.21
N GLU A 151 -16.81 -19.37 7.51
CA GLU A 151 -16.00 -20.08 8.49
C GLU A 151 -16.35 -21.58 8.54
N GLY A 152 -15.32 -22.42 8.54
CA GLY A 152 -15.43 -23.89 8.59
C GLY A 152 -15.85 -24.56 7.28
N LYS A 153 -16.04 -23.81 6.19
CA LYS A 153 -16.30 -24.36 4.85
C LYS A 153 -15.01 -24.64 4.11
N SER A 154 -15.06 -25.51 3.10
CA SER A 154 -13.93 -25.64 2.17
C SER A 154 -13.79 -24.40 1.29
N SER A 155 -12.57 -24.08 0.83
CA SER A 155 -12.32 -22.96 -0.08
C SER A 155 -13.15 -23.04 -1.37
N GLN A 156 -13.48 -24.25 -1.84
CA GLN A 156 -14.34 -24.46 -3.00
C GLN A 156 -15.80 -24.09 -2.70
N GLU A 157 -16.37 -24.63 -1.62
CA GLU A 157 -17.75 -24.32 -1.20
C GLU A 157 -17.92 -22.84 -0.85
N ALA A 158 -16.92 -22.24 -0.22
CA ALA A 158 -16.89 -20.82 0.08
C ALA A 158 -16.97 -19.98 -1.21
N GLY A 159 -16.26 -20.40 -2.27
CA GLY A 159 -16.32 -19.73 -3.57
C GLY A 159 -17.66 -19.88 -4.26
N GLU A 160 -18.27 -21.06 -4.22
CA GLU A 160 -19.62 -21.29 -4.75
C GLU A 160 -20.68 -20.47 -4.02
N LEU A 161 -20.53 -20.30 -2.70
CA LEU A 161 -21.45 -19.49 -1.89
C LEU A 161 -21.29 -18.00 -2.20
N LEU A 162 -20.06 -17.53 -2.37
CA LEU A 162 -19.80 -16.14 -2.75
C LEU A 162 -20.35 -15.85 -4.16
N ASP A 163 -20.15 -16.74 -5.12
CA ASP A 163 -20.66 -16.58 -6.49
C ASP A 163 -22.20 -16.54 -6.52
N GLN A 164 -22.87 -17.35 -5.70
CA GLN A 164 -24.33 -17.32 -5.54
C GLN A 164 -24.84 -15.98 -4.99
N GLU A 165 -24.07 -15.34 -4.12
CA GLU A 165 -24.36 -14.01 -3.57
C GLU A 165 -23.86 -12.88 -4.48
N GLY A 166 -23.40 -13.18 -5.71
CA GLY A 166 -22.90 -12.16 -6.65
C GLY A 166 -21.60 -11.50 -6.21
N LEU A 167 -20.82 -12.18 -5.36
CA LEU A 167 -19.51 -11.77 -4.87
C LEU A 167 -18.40 -12.58 -5.53
N ILE A 168 -17.20 -12.01 -5.58
CA ILE A 168 -16.06 -12.64 -6.25
C ILE A 168 -15.05 -13.10 -5.20
N VAL A 169 -14.51 -14.31 -5.35
CA VAL A 169 -13.38 -14.77 -4.53
C VAL A 169 -12.10 -14.10 -5.03
N SER A 170 -11.37 -13.46 -4.12
CA SER A 170 -10.05 -12.91 -4.46
C SER A 170 -9.07 -14.03 -4.82
N LYS A 171 -8.18 -13.76 -5.78
CA LYS A 171 -7.05 -14.66 -6.08
C LYS A 171 -6.02 -14.66 -4.96
N GLU A 172 -5.94 -13.57 -4.21
CA GLU A 172 -5.07 -13.45 -3.05
C GLU A 172 -5.79 -14.03 -1.84
N ARG A 173 -5.15 -15.02 -1.19
CA ARG A 173 -5.61 -15.65 0.04
C ARG A 173 -4.55 -15.46 1.11
N THR A 174 -4.97 -15.31 2.35
CA THR A 174 -4.09 -15.40 3.51
C THR A 174 -4.03 -16.85 3.95
N LEU A 175 -2.84 -17.42 3.98
CA LEU A 175 -2.62 -18.80 4.40
C LEU A 175 -2.12 -18.81 5.84
N ASP A 176 -2.77 -19.61 6.69
CA ASP A 176 -2.40 -19.80 8.08
C ASP A 176 -1.91 -21.25 8.30
N VAL A 177 -0.62 -21.40 8.55
CA VAL A 177 0.04 -22.70 8.76
C VAL A 177 0.02 -23.14 10.23
N ASP A 178 -0.36 -22.27 11.16
CA ASP A 178 -0.42 -22.57 12.59
C ASP A 178 -1.80 -23.11 13.02
N SER A 179 -2.76 -23.17 12.08
CA SER A 179 -4.11 -23.66 12.34
C SER A 179 -4.15 -25.18 12.56
N GLU A 180 -5.03 -25.63 13.46
CA GLU A 180 -5.30 -27.06 13.69
C GLU A 180 -6.38 -27.63 12.74
N GLU A 181 -7.01 -26.77 11.94
CA GLU A 181 -8.02 -27.17 10.95
C GLU A 181 -7.40 -27.85 9.72
N ALA A 182 -8.19 -28.65 9.01
CA ALA A 182 -7.71 -29.33 7.80
C ALA A 182 -7.32 -28.31 6.70
N PRO A 183 -6.24 -28.56 5.93
CA PRO A 183 -5.82 -27.66 4.85
C PRO A 183 -6.96 -27.41 3.84
N GLY A 184 -7.16 -26.14 3.47
CA GLY A 184 -8.27 -25.74 2.59
C GLY A 184 -9.56 -25.37 3.31
N THR A 185 -9.59 -25.45 4.64
CA THR A 185 -10.69 -24.94 5.45
C THR A 185 -10.59 -23.44 5.61
N VAL A 186 -11.69 -22.72 5.38
CA VAL A 186 -11.77 -21.26 5.55
C VAL A 186 -11.89 -20.93 7.05
N LEU A 187 -10.95 -20.15 7.55
CA LEU A 187 -10.90 -19.65 8.92
C LEU A 187 -11.61 -18.30 9.08
N GLY A 188 -11.77 -17.57 7.97
CA GLY A 188 -12.42 -16.27 7.94
C GLY A 188 -12.27 -15.60 6.58
N SER A 189 -12.75 -14.36 6.48
CA SER A 189 -12.65 -13.56 5.28
C SER A 189 -12.41 -12.08 5.58
N GLU A 190 -11.86 -11.36 4.61
CA GLU A 190 -11.78 -9.91 4.60
C GLU A 190 -12.46 -9.38 3.32
N PRO A 191 -13.55 -8.58 3.43
CA PRO A 191 -14.24 -8.18 4.66
C PRO A 191 -14.86 -9.35 5.47
N PRO A 192 -15.06 -9.17 6.80
CA PRO A 192 -15.64 -10.22 7.64
C PRO A 192 -17.12 -10.44 7.34
N ALA A 193 -17.62 -11.61 7.72
CA ALA A 193 -19.02 -12.00 7.53
C ALA A 193 -20.00 -10.96 8.11
N GLY A 194 -21.11 -10.73 7.40
CA GLY A 194 -22.13 -9.73 7.73
C GLY A 194 -21.79 -8.30 7.28
N THR A 195 -20.60 -8.07 6.70
CA THR A 195 -20.26 -6.79 6.09
C THR A 195 -21.06 -6.57 4.81
N LYS A 196 -21.61 -5.37 4.62
CA LYS A 196 -22.29 -4.98 3.39
C LYS A 196 -21.29 -4.48 2.35
N VAL A 197 -21.29 -5.12 1.19
CA VAL A 197 -20.40 -4.80 0.06
C VAL A 197 -21.21 -4.57 -1.22
N ASP A 198 -20.57 -3.94 -2.20
CA ASP A 198 -21.16 -3.75 -3.52
C ASP A 198 -21.17 -5.09 -4.31
N GLU A 199 -22.02 -5.18 -5.32
CA GLU A 199 -22.05 -6.33 -6.25
C GLU A 199 -20.67 -6.54 -6.89
N GLY A 200 -20.23 -7.79 -6.98
CA GLY A 200 -18.94 -8.14 -7.56
C GLY A 200 -17.73 -7.73 -6.70
N ALA A 201 -17.93 -7.40 -5.42
CA ALA A 201 -16.81 -7.15 -4.51
C ALA A 201 -15.94 -8.40 -4.35
N GLU A 202 -14.63 -8.20 -4.33
CA GLU A 202 -13.65 -9.26 -4.09
C GLU A 202 -13.51 -9.53 -2.59
N ILE A 203 -13.69 -10.78 -2.19
CA ILE A 203 -13.57 -11.25 -0.80
C ILE A 203 -12.30 -12.09 -0.70
N SER A 204 -11.37 -11.64 0.15
CA SER A 204 -10.13 -12.38 0.45
C SER A 204 -10.42 -13.43 1.53
N LEU A 205 -9.98 -14.66 1.31
CA LEU A 205 -10.17 -15.76 2.25
C LEU A 205 -8.92 -15.95 3.11
N ILE A 206 -9.14 -16.19 4.40
CA ILE A 206 -8.13 -16.67 5.33
C ILE A 206 -8.34 -18.18 5.43
N VAL A 207 -7.35 -18.97 5.04
CA VAL A 207 -7.47 -20.42 4.85
C VAL A 207 -6.40 -21.16 5.63
N ALA A 208 -6.78 -22.23 6.32
CA ALA A 208 -5.84 -23.15 6.95
C ALA A 208 -4.94 -23.78 5.88
N ALA A 209 -3.65 -23.81 6.13
CA ALA A 209 -2.64 -24.31 5.21
C ALA A 209 -1.71 -25.31 5.89
N LEU A 210 -1.11 -26.17 5.09
CA LEU A 210 -0.04 -27.06 5.53
C LEU A 210 1.25 -26.71 4.80
N GLU A 211 2.37 -26.76 5.51
CA GLU A 211 3.70 -26.64 4.89
C GLU A 211 4.01 -27.93 4.11
N VAL A 212 4.12 -27.81 2.78
CA VAL A 212 4.46 -28.94 1.89
C VAL A 212 5.93 -28.83 1.51
N GLU A 213 6.70 -29.86 1.84
CA GLU A 213 8.13 -29.93 1.52
C GLU A 213 8.39 -30.20 0.01
N ASP A 214 9.67 -30.16 -0.37
CA ASP A 214 10.11 -30.58 -1.70
C ASP A 214 10.15 -32.11 -1.78
N LEU A 215 9.31 -32.67 -2.64
CA LEU A 215 9.18 -34.11 -2.87
C LEU A 215 10.10 -34.62 -3.98
N SER A 216 10.92 -33.75 -4.58
CA SER A 216 11.82 -34.12 -5.67
C SER A 216 12.77 -35.25 -5.28
N GLY A 217 12.85 -36.28 -6.12
CA GLY A 217 13.67 -37.48 -5.89
C GLY A 217 13.04 -38.55 -5.01
N LEU A 218 11.85 -38.31 -4.43
CA LEU A 218 11.07 -39.38 -3.80
C LEU A 218 10.41 -40.27 -4.84
N ASP A 219 10.11 -41.50 -4.46
CA ASP A 219 9.26 -42.40 -5.22
C ASP A 219 7.84 -41.82 -5.35
N ALA A 220 7.28 -41.79 -6.56
CA ALA A 220 6.02 -41.11 -6.85
C ALA A 220 4.83 -41.66 -6.04
N LEU A 221 4.78 -42.99 -5.83
CA LEU A 221 3.72 -43.61 -5.03
C LEU A 221 3.85 -43.24 -3.56
N THR A 222 5.08 -43.20 -3.04
CA THR A 222 5.37 -42.80 -1.67
C THR A 222 5.01 -41.33 -1.44
N ALA A 223 5.42 -40.43 -2.34
CA ALA A 223 5.10 -39.01 -2.27
C ALA A 223 3.59 -38.76 -2.29
N ARG A 224 2.86 -39.43 -3.19
CA ARG A 224 1.39 -39.37 -3.25
C ARG A 224 0.75 -39.81 -1.93
N THR A 225 1.18 -40.96 -1.40
CA THR A 225 0.62 -41.50 -0.15
C THR A 225 0.83 -40.52 1.01
N GLN A 226 2.01 -39.90 1.11
CA GLN A 226 2.29 -38.90 2.14
C GLN A 226 1.37 -37.68 2.03
N LEU A 227 1.20 -37.13 0.82
CA LEU A 227 0.31 -35.98 0.61
C LEU A 227 -1.15 -36.32 0.97
N GLU A 228 -1.63 -37.50 0.58
CA GLU A 228 -2.99 -37.96 0.88
C GLU A 228 -3.19 -38.21 2.38
N GLU A 229 -2.19 -38.72 3.10
CA GLU A 229 -2.23 -38.89 4.56
C GLU A 229 -2.36 -37.55 5.31
N PHE A 230 -1.81 -36.48 4.75
CA PHE A 230 -1.98 -35.11 5.25
C PHE A 230 -3.30 -34.45 4.84
N GLY A 231 -4.18 -35.18 4.15
CA GLY A 231 -5.49 -34.68 3.71
C GLY A 231 -5.44 -33.79 2.47
N LEU A 232 -4.32 -33.78 1.74
CA LEU A 232 -4.19 -33.02 0.49
C LEU A 232 -4.69 -33.85 -0.69
N THR A 233 -5.25 -33.17 -1.68
CA THR A 233 -5.72 -33.80 -2.92
C THR A 233 -4.60 -33.83 -3.95
N VAL A 234 -4.34 -35.00 -4.54
CA VAL A 234 -3.29 -35.19 -5.56
C VAL A 234 -3.91 -35.52 -6.92
N ALA A 235 -3.61 -34.73 -7.93
CA ALA A 235 -4.01 -34.95 -9.32
C ALA A 235 -3.32 -36.20 -9.91
N PRO A 236 -3.77 -36.71 -11.07
CA PRO A 236 -3.01 -37.70 -11.83
C PRO A 236 -1.60 -37.21 -12.15
N ASP A 237 -0.63 -38.13 -12.11
CA ASP A 237 0.76 -37.81 -12.36
C ASP A 237 0.98 -37.39 -13.82
N VAL A 238 1.86 -36.41 -14.02
CA VAL A 238 2.33 -36.00 -15.35
C VAL A 238 3.71 -36.60 -15.58
N SER A 239 3.94 -37.21 -16.73
CA SER A 239 5.24 -37.81 -17.04
C SER A 239 6.12 -36.82 -17.81
N ALA A 240 7.39 -36.73 -17.45
CA ALA A 240 8.41 -35.97 -18.17
C ALA A 240 9.76 -36.67 -18.12
N SER A 241 10.58 -36.46 -19.15
CA SER A 241 11.97 -36.91 -19.17
C SER A 241 12.81 -36.15 -18.14
N SER A 242 13.81 -36.82 -17.56
CA SER A 242 14.76 -36.20 -16.63
C SER A 242 16.11 -36.90 -16.66
N ASP A 243 17.17 -36.13 -16.94
CA ASP A 243 18.55 -36.62 -16.82
C ASP A 243 19.04 -36.69 -15.36
N THR A 244 18.28 -36.08 -14.44
CA THR A 244 18.65 -35.98 -13.02
C THR A 244 17.98 -37.07 -12.17
N PHE A 245 16.72 -37.37 -12.45
CA PHE A 245 15.92 -38.29 -11.65
C PHE A 245 15.66 -39.59 -12.42
N ALA A 246 15.87 -40.74 -11.76
CA ALA A 246 15.57 -42.04 -12.33
C ALA A 246 14.06 -42.21 -12.62
N GLU A 247 13.72 -43.12 -13.53
CA GLU A 247 12.33 -43.45 -13.85
C GLU A 247 11.53 -43.80 -12.59
N GLY A 248 10.33 -43.24 -12.47
CA GLY A 248 9.41 -43.46 -11.33
C GLY A 248 9.62 -42.52 -10.14
N LEU A 249 10.66 -41.69 -10.14
CA LEU A 249 10.87 -40.66 -9.12
C LEU A 249 10.17 -39.35 -9.48
N VAL A 250 9.79 -38.56 -8.48
CA VAL A 250 9.25 -37.22 -8.66
C VAL A 250 10.36 -36.29 -9.19
N ALA A 251 10.15 -35.71 -10.37
CA ALA A 251 11.01 -34.72 -10.98
C ALA A 251 10.56 -33.27 -10.70
N GLY A 252 9.33 -33.08 -10.23
CA GLY A 252 8.80 -31.79 -9.83
C GLY A 252 7.39 -31.87 -9.26
N GLN A 253 6.93 -30.79 -8.65
CA GLN A 253 5.59 -30.66 -8.09
C GLN A 253 5.00 -29.28 -8.36
N VAL A 254 3.67 -29.21 -8.43
CA VAL A 254 2.91 -27.97 -8.52
C VAL A 254 1.71 -28.05 -7.57
N PRO A 255 1.47 -27.09 -6.67
CA PRO A 255 2.27 -25.89 -6.37
C PRO A 255 3.71 -26.21 -5.92
N PRO A 256 4.66 -25.25 -6.02
CA PRO A 256 6.01 -25.43 -5.51
C PRO A 256 6.00 -25.63 -3.99
N PRO A 257 7.11 -26.10 -3.40
CA PRO A 257 7.24 -26.28 -1.95
C PRO A 257 6.90 -25.00 -1.17
N GLY A 258 6.21 -25.16 -0.05
CA GLY A 258 5.72 -24.07 0.81
C GLY A 258 4.29 -24.30 1.31
N PRO A 259 3.64 -23.25 1.86
CA PRO A 259 2.28 -23.33 2.38
C PRO A 259 1.27 -23.68 1.28
N ASN A 260 0.46 -24.72 1.52
CA ASN A 260 -0.63 -25.13 0.65
C ASN A 260 -1.96 -25.10 1.41
N GLY A 261 -2.87 -24.23 0.98
CA GLY A 261 -4.22 -24.08 1.53
C GLY A 261 -5.25 -25.01 0.90
N GLY A 262 -4.92 -26.28 0.70
CA GLY A 262 -5.81 -27.29 0.10
C GLY A 262 -5.91 -27.25 -1.42
N ASP A 263 -4.97 -26.59 -2.11
CA ASP A 263 -4.90 -26.62 -3.57
C ASP A 263 -4.44 -28.02 -4.03
N THR A 264 -5.00 -28.51 -5.16
CA THR A 264 -4.64 -29.82 -5.70
C THR A 264 -3.19 -29.86 -6.16
N ILE A 265 -2.42 -30.83 -5.65
CA ILE A 265 -1.02 -31.01 -6.00
C ILE A 265 -0.89 -31.93 -7.22
N THR A 266 -0.10 -31.52 -8.21
CA THR A 266 0.28 -32.33 -9.36
C THR A 266 1.75 -32.70 -9.25
N LEU A 267 2.04 -34.00 -9.34
CA LEU A 267 3.42 -34.51 -9.38
C LEU A 267 3.84 -34.73 -10.82
N THR A 268 5.06 -34.29 -11.15
CA THR A 268 5.74 -34.64 -12.39
C THR A 268 6.66 -35.82 -12.10
N VAL A 269 6.43 -36.96 -12.75
CA VAL A 269 7.17 -38.20 -12.57
C VAL A 269 8.16 -38.38 -13.71
N SER A 270 9.40 -38.66 -13.36
CA SER A 270 10.48 -38.91 -14.31
C SER A 270 10.21 -40.19 -15.11
N THR A 271 10.39 -40.12 -16.43
CA THR A 271 10.49 -41.27 -17.33
C THR A 271 11.94 -41.69 -17.58
N GLY A 272 12.88 -41.19 -16.78
CA GLY A 272 14.32 -41.30 -17.01
C GLY A 272 14.83 -40.31 -18.05
N PRO A 273 16.14 -40.37 -18.39
CA PRO A 273 16.76 -39.52 -19.42
C PRO A 273 15.99 -39.62 -20.74
N GLU A 274 16.05 -38.58 -21.57
CA GLU A 274 15.49 -38.65 -22.92
C GLU A 274 16.21 -39.75 -23.71
N THR A 275 15.60 -40.93 -23.69
CA THR A 275 16.01 -42.07 -24.48
C THR A 275 15.15 -42.06 -25.73
N GLY A 276 15.33 -41.02 -26.56
CA GLY A 276 15.12 -41.21 -27.99
C GLY A 276 16.06 -42.36 -28.36
N ALA A 277 15.52 -43.58 -28.52
CA ALA A 277 16.34 -44.76 -28.74
C ALA A 277 17.17 -44.51 -29.99
N ALA A 278 18.44 -44.12 -29.81
CA ALA A 278 19.28 -43.76 -30.92
C ALA A 278 19.42 -44.99 -31.82
N ILE A 279 18.92 -44.88 -33.04
CA ILE A 279 18.99 -45.94 -34.04
C ILE A 279 20.27 -45.77 -34.84
N PHE A 280 20.79 -46.85 -35.41
CA PHE A 280 21.84 -46.75 -36.42
C PHE A 280 21.20 -46.73 -37.80
N LEU A 281 21.44 -45.67 -38.57
CA LEU A 281 20.95 -45.60 -39.94
C LEU A 281 21.63 -46.65 -40.82
N PRO A 282 20.92 -47.27 -41.77
CA PRO A 282 21.55 -48.11 -42.78
C PRO A 282 22.51 -47.26 -43.63
N ASN A 283 23.60 -47.87 -44.08
CA ASN A 283 24.50 -47.24 -45.03
C ASN A 283 23.84 -47.22 -46.42
N VAL A 284 23.54 -46.04 -46.94
CA VAL A 284 22.94 -45.86 -48.27
C VAL A 284 23.94 -45.39 -49.34
N VAL A 285 25.23 -45.29 -49.02
CA VAL A 285 26.27 -44.92 -50.00
C VAL A 285 26.33 -45.96 -51.12
N GLY A 286 26.32 -45.48 -52.37
CA GLY A 286 26.28 -46.31 -53.58
C GLY A 286 24.87 -46.69 -54.05
N GLN A 287 23.83 -46.40 -53.27
CA GLN A 287 22.43 -46.63 -53.68
C GLN A 287 21.91 -45.48 -54.55
N THR A 288 20.82 -45.72 -55.28
CA THR A 288 20.06 -44.64 -55.94
C THR A 288 19.31 -43.82 -54.88
N LEU A 289 19.03 -42.55 -55.17
CA LEU A 289 18.30 -41.66 -54.26
C LEU A 289 16.96 -42.27 -53.78
N ASP A 290 16.21 -42.93 -54.66
CA ASP A 290 14.93 -43.54 -54.31
C ASP A 290 15.09 -44.78 -53.42
N ALA A 291 16.08 -45.62 -53.70
CA ALA A 291 16.41 -46.77 -52.85
C ALA A 291 16.91 -46.33 -51.47
N ALA A 292 17.73 -45.28 -51.42
CA ALA A 292 18.21 -44.67 -50.18
C ALA A 292 17.05 -44.17 -49.32
N ARG A 293 16.09 -43.42 -49.90
CA ARG A 293 14.90 -42.96 -49.19
C ARG A 293 14.07 -44.10 -48.60
N ALA A 294 13.87 -45.18 -49.36
CA ALA A 294 13.10 -46.34 -48.90
C ALA A 294 13.77 -47.04 -47.70
N LEU A 295 15.10 -47.19 -47.74
CA LEU A 295 15.86 -47.81 -46.65
C LEU A 295 15.85 -46.95 -45.38
N LEU A 296 16.03 -45.63 -45.52
CA LEU A 296 16.02 -44.71 -44.39
C LEU A 296 14.63 -44.65 -43.71
N ARG A 297 13.53 -44.69 -44.48
CA ARG A 297 12.17 -44.77 -43.94
C ARG A 297 11.88 -46.05 -43.15
N THR A 298 12.54 -47.15 -43.53
CA THR A 298 12.42 -48.41 -42.79
C THR A 298 13.11 -48.32 -41.43
N ALA A 299 14.20 -47.56 -41.35
CA ALA A 299 14.95 -47.36 -40.12
C ALA A 299 14.30 -46.34 -39.19
N ASP A 300 13.78 -45.24 -39.74
CA ASP A 300 13.02 -44.21 -39.02
C ASP A 300 11.60 -44.06 -39.59
N PRO A 301 10.60 -44.75 -39.00
CA PRO A 301 9.20 -44.63 -39.39
C PRO A 301 8.57 -43.27 -39.05
N THR A 302 9.21 -42.46 -38.20
CA THR A 302 8.68 -41.17 -37.72
C THR A 302 8.95 -40.02 -38.69
N CYS A 303 9.88 -40.19 -39.64
CA CYS A 303 10.22 -39.18 -40.61
C CYS A 303 9.24 -39.17 -41.81
N GLU A 304 8.18 -38.36 -41.74
CA GLU A 304 7.22 -38.12 -42.83
C GLU A 304 7.20 -36.64 -43.28
N PRO A 305 6.98 -36.33 -44.58
CA PRO A 305 6.88 -37.23 -45.74
C PRO A 305 8.22 -37.54 -46.42
N ASN A 306 9.33 -36.91 -46.00
CA ASN A 306 10.64 -37.08 -46.62
C ASN A 306 11.74 -37.32 -45.56
N CYS A 307 12.09 -38.60 -45.36
CA CYS A 307 13.42 -39.15 -45.03
C CYS A 307 14.63 -38.21 -44.99
N VAL A 308 14.72 -37.45 -46.06
CA VAL A 308 15.91 -36.77 -46.54
C VAL A 308 15.54 -35.30 -46.68
N GLY A 309 16.18 -34.47 -45.87
CA GLY A 309 16.05 -33.02 -45.93
C GLY A 309 16.85 -32.47 -47.12
N GLU A 310 18.06 -31.98 -46.83
CA GLU A 310 18.91 -31.38 -47.86
C GLU A 310 19.61 -32.42 -48.76
N ILE A 311 19.48 -32.21 -50.07
CA ILE A 311 20.17 -33.00 -51.09
C ILE A 311 21.20 -32.12 -51.79
N TYR A 312 22.46 -32.51 -51.66
CA TYR A 312 23.59 -31.86 -52.32
C TYR A 312 23.92 -32.61 -53.61
N THR A 313 24.16 -31.90 -54.70
CA THR A 313 24.60 -32.53 -55.96
C THR A 313 26.11 -32.39 -56.15
N GLN A 314 26.79 -33.48 -56.47
CA GLN A 314 28.18 -33.47 -56.91
C GLN A 314 28.26 -33.85 -58.38
N THR A 315 28.76 -32.93 -59.21
CA THR A 315 29.06 -33.24 -60.61
C THR A 315 30.29 -34.12 -60.72
N ILE A 316 30.16 -35.23 -61.44
CA ILE A 316 31.28 -36.15 -61.69
C ILE A 316 31.43 -36.40 -63.19
N PHE A 317 32.65 -36.72 -63.62
CA PHE A 317 33.02 -37.03 -65.00
C PHE A 317 33.30 -38.52 -65.20
N ASP A 318 32.59 -39.37 -64.45
CA ASP A 318 32.72 -40.82 -64.50
C ASP A 318 31.38 -41.44 -64.91
N ILE A 319 31.32 -41.90 -66.16
CA ILE A 319 30.12 -42.50 -66.76
C ILE A 319 29.79 -43.88 -66.17
N SER A 320 30.71 -44.50 -65.43
CA SER A 320 30.44 -45.78 -64.77
C SER A 320 29.50 -45.63 -63.57
N VAL A 321 29.35 -44.42 -63.04
CA VAL A 321 28.46 -44.11 -61.92
C VAL A 321 27.22 -43.38 -62.46
N PRO A 322 26.02 -43.97 -62.32
CA PRO A 322 24.78 -43.33 -62.74
C PRO A 322 24.57 -41.97 -62.05
N SER A 323 23.79 -41.10 -62.70
CA SER A 323 23.27 -39.90 -62.04
C SER A 323 22.28 -40.29 -60.94
N GLY A 324 22.27 -39.57 -59.81
CA GLY A 324 21.39 -39.84 -58.68
C GLY A 324 21.89 -40.93 -57.72
N THR A 325 23.15 -41.33 -57.80
CA THR A 325 23.79 -42.25 -56.85
C THR A 325 24.30 -41.51 -55.63
N VAL A 326 24.01 -42.01 -54.42
CA VAL A 326 24.47 -41.42 -53.15
C VAL A 326 25.98 -41.62 -52.97
N ARG A 327 26.71 -40.53 -52.72
CA ARG A 327 28.15 -40.50 -52.44
C ARG A 327 28.46 -40.29 -50.97
N LEU A 328 27.61 -39.54 -50.28
CA LEU A 328 27.77 -39.20 -48.87
C LEU A 328 26.42 -39.19 -48.19
N GLN A 329 26.38 -39.73 -46.98
CA GLN A 329 25.24 -39.73 -46.08
C GLN A 329 25.67 -39.05 -44.77
N ILE A 330 24.87 -38.11 -44.30
CA ILE A 330 25.09 -37.38 -43.05
C ILE A 330 23.79 -37.45 -42.23
N PRO A 331 23.83 -37.98 -40.98
CA PRO A 331 24.98 -38.61 -40.33
C PRO A 331 25.34 -39.96 -40.97
N SER A 332 26.60 -40.39 -40.82
CA SER A 332 27.05 -41.70 -41.33
C SER A 332 26.40 -42.85 -40.55
N SER A 333 26.29 -44.03 -41.17
CA SER A 333 25.68 -45.24 -40.58
C SER A 333 26.30 -45.73 -39.27
N THR A 334 27.49 -45.24 -38.90
CA THR A 334 28.20 -45.61 -37.66
C THR A 334 27.94 -44.65 -36.50
N VAL A 335 27.18 -43.58 -36.73
CA VAL A 335 26.82 -42.59 -35.72
C VAL A 335 25.39 -42.88 -35.27
N ALA A 336 25.17 -42.80 -33.96
CA ALA A 336 23.84 -42.94 -33.39
C ALA A 336 22.95 -41.79 -33.88
N PHE A 337 21.76 -42.11 -34.38
CA PHE A 337 20.83 -41.17 -34.98
C PHE A 337 19.56 -41.10 -34.15
N GLU A 338 19.16 -39.88 -33.79
CA GLU A 338 17.91 -39.61 -33.10
C GLU A 338 16.76 -39.52 -34.12
N PRO A 339 15.72 -40.36 -34.00
CA PRO A 339 14.56 -40.33 -34.90
C PRO A 339 13.93 -38.93 -34.99
N GLY A 340 13.50 -38.55 -36.20
CA GLY A 340 12.88 -37.24 -36.48
C GLY A 340 13.85 -36.12 -36.89
N ASN A 341 15.17 -36.35 -36.81
CA ASN A 341 16.17 -35.42 -37.34
C ASN A 341 16.35 -35.55 -38.87
N ASP A 342 16.80 -34.49 -39.54
CA ASP A 342 17.00 -34.52 -40.99
C ASP A 342 18.26 -35.30 -41.40
N ILE A 343 18.14 -36.10 -42.47
CA ILE A 343 19.26 -36.81 -43.10
C ILE A 343 19.66 -36.06 -44.37
N SER A 344 20.92 -35.70 -44.48
CA SER A 344 21.47 -35.04 -45.67
C SER A 344 22.20 -36.03 -46.57
N LEU A 345 21.93 -35.98 -47.88
CA LEU A 345 22.57 -36.85 -48.87
C LEU A 345 23.31 -36.03 -49.92
N GLN A 346 24.51 -36.47 -50.29
CA GLN A 346 25.18 -35.99 -51.51
C GLN A 346 24.97 -37.00 -52.63
N VAL A 347 24.41 -36.58 -53.77
CA VAL A 347 24.13 -37.42 -54.94
C VAL A 347 24.93 -36.99 -56.17
N THR A 348 25.28 -37.94 -57.04
CA THR A 348 25.96 -37.66 -58.29
C THR A 348 25.05 -36.95 -59.29
N THR A 349 25.61 -36.03 -60.05
CA THR A 349 25.04 -35.54 -61.31
C THR A 349 26.05 -35.79 -62.42
N VAL A 350 25.61 -36.36 -63.53
CA VAL A 350 26.46 -36.46 -64.72
C VAL A 350 26.33 -35.16 -65.50
N ASN A 351 27.44 -34.47 -65.70
CA ASN A 351 27.48 -33.34 -66.62
C ASN A 351 27.92 -33.87 -67.97
N TRP A 352 26.99 -33.87 -68.93
CA TRP A 352 27.26 -34.11 -70.34
C TRP A 352 27.99 -32.89 -70.89
N GLY A 353 29.25 -32.72 -70.47
CA GLY A 353 30.00 -31.51 -70.74
C GLY A 353 30.42 -31.43 -72.20
N TRP A 354 29.51 -31.01 -73.09
CA TRP A 354 29.75 -30.19 -74.29
C TRP A 354 28.41 -29.54 -74.67
N GLY A 355 28.37 -28.21 -74.75
CA GLY A 355 27.19 -27.47 -75.17
C GLY A 355 26.71 -27.90 -76.55
N ILE A 356 25.61 -28.64 -76.58
CA ILE A 356 24.71 -28.81 -77.72
C ILE A 356 23.31 -28.81 -77.10
N GLY A 357 22.54 -27.77 -77.44
CA GLY A 357 21.30 -27.41 -76.76
C GLY A 357 20.22 -28.47 -76.81
N ASP A 358 19.37 -28.47 -75.78
CA ASP A 358 17.95 -28.82 -75.63
C ASP A 358 17.22 -29.80 -76.59
N ASP A 359 17.89 -30.59 -77.43
CA ASP A 359 17.25 -31.43 -78.47
C ASP A 359 17.73 -32.91 -78.45
N ILE A 360 18.01 -33.49 -77.28
CA ILE A 360 18.28 -34.94 -77.16
C ILE A 360 17.32 -35.62 -76.16
N CYS A 361 16.04 -35.26 -76.21
CA CYS A 361 14.98 -36.23 -75.89
C CYS A 361 14.71 -37.21 -77.04
N ALA A 362 15.38 -37.06 -78.20
CA ALA A 362 15.13 -37.87 -79.39
C ALA A 362 16.00 -39.12 -79.56
N PHE A 363 16.98 -39.38 -78.66
CA PHE A 363 17.87 -40.55 -78.78
C PHE A 363 17.72 -41.60 -77.66
N CYS A 364 16.86 -41.36 -76.67
CA CYS A 364 16.59 -42.35 -75.62
C CYS A 364 15.60 -43.46 -76.03
N ASP A 365 14.95 -43.36 -77.20
CA ASP A 365 14.00 -44.38 -77.68
C ASP A 365 14.65 -45.50 -78.52
N VAL A 366 15.98 -45.52 -78.69
CA VAL A 366 16.67 -46.49 -79.57
C VAL A 366 17.53 -47.52 -78.81
N VAL A 367 17.61 -47.46 -77.47
CA VAL A 367 18.37 -48.46 -76.68
C VAL A 367 17.52 -49.08 -75.57
N ILE A 368 16.24 -49.29 -75.84
CA ILE A 368 15.41 -50.27 -75.12
C ILE A 368 14.66 -51.12 -76.16
N ASP A 369 15.39 -51.78 -77.06
CA ASP A 369 14.95 -53.03 -77.70
C ASP A 369 16.12 -53.77 -78.38
N GLN A 370 16.99 -54.39 -77.57
CA GLN A 370 17.85 -55.52 -77.94
C GLN A 370 18.08 -56.40 -76.71
#